data_AF-A0A933LFB9-F1
#
_entry.id   AF-A0A933LFB9-F1
#
_cell.length_a   1.000
_cell.length_b   1.000
_cell.length_c   1.000
_cell.angle_alpha   90.00
_cell.angle_beta   90.00
_cell.angle_gamma   90.00
#
_symmetry.space_group_name_H-M   'P 1'
#
loop_
_entity.id
_entity.type
_entity.pdbx_description
1 polymer ?
#
loop_
_entity_poly.entity_id
_entity_poly.type
_entity_poly.pdbx_seq_one_letter_code
_entity_poly.pdbx_strand_id
1 'polypeptide(L)'
;GFSGMEVEVACRYNMPIVFIVVNNNGISGGPTELNPDFIPPSAYVPNARYERVIEAFGGKGFFCERPGEVRPALDEALASGKPCVVNIMIDPRARRRPQQFGWLTR
;
A
#
# COMPACT_ATOMS: atom_id res chain seq x y z
N GLY A 1 -6.39 8.75 1.81
CA GLY A 1 -4.92 8.82 1.66
C GLY A 1 -4.55 10.20 1.18
N PHE A 2 -3.39 10.71 1.57
CA PHE A 2 -3.02 12.13 1.33
C PHE A 2 -2.51 12.41 -0.09
N SER A 3 -1.89 11.42 -0.75
CA SER A 3 -1.18 11.62 -2.02
C SER A 3 -1.62 10.63 -3.12
N GLY A 4 -2.85 10.11 -3.05
CA GLY A 4 -3.33 9.10 -3.98
C GLY A 4 -3.44 9.59 -5.43
N MET A 5 -3.67 10.89 -5.65
CA MET A 5 -3.76 11.48 -6.98
C MET A 5 -2.40 11.61 -7.66
N GLU A 6 -1.29 11.54 -6.94
CA GLU A 6 0.03 11.56 -7.57
C GLU A 6 0.33 10.28 -8.38
N VAL A 7 -0.42 9.21 -8.11
CA VAL A 7 -0.42 8.00 -8.94
C VAL A 7 -0.98 8.29 -10.33
N GLU A 8 -2.03 9.11 -10.44
CA GLU A 8 -2.55 9.56 -11.73
C GLU A 8 -1.50 10.37 -12.48
N VAL A 9 -0.81 11.28 -11.78
CA VAL A 9 0.26 12.10 -12.38
C VAL A 9 1.36 11.20 -12.96
N ALA A 10 1.80 10.19 -12.22
CA ALA A 10 2.78 9.22 -12.71
C ALA A 10 2.29 8.51 -13.99
N CYS A 11 1.01 8.11 -14.04
CA CYS A 11 0.40 7.53 -15.23
C CYS A 11 0.35 8.49 -16.42
N ARG A 12 -0.10 9.73 -16.22
CA ARG A 12 -0.22 10.75 -17.27
C ARG A 12 1.11 11.09 -17.93
N TYR A 13 2.21 11.08 -17.17
CA TYR A 13 3.56 11.30 -17.69
C TYR A 13 4.31 9.99 -18.03
N ASN A 14 3.65 8.83 -17.91
CA ASN A 14 4.25 7.51 -18.11
C ASN A 14 5.59 7.33 -17.37
N MET A 15 5.64 7.79 -16.11
CA MET A 15 6.83 7.67 -15.28
C MET A 15 6.95 6.24 -14.72
N PRO A 16 8.12 5.59 -14.80
CA PRO A 16 8.33 4.22 -14.31
C PRO A 16 8.49 4.20 -12.78
N ILE A 17 7.48 4.67 -12.06
CA ILE A 17 7.44 4.73 -10.60
C ILE A 17 6.69 3.52 -10.05
N VAL A 18 7.28 2.81 -9.09
CA VAL A 18 6.61 1.73 -8.34
C VAL A 18 6.22 2.26 -6.96
N PHE A 19 4.93 2.45 -6.74
CA PHE A 19 4.36 2.82 -5.45
C PHE A 19 4.13 1.56 -4.61
N ILE A 20 4.77 1.47 -3.45
CA ILE A 20 4.57 0.36 -2.52
C ILE A 20 3.65 0.84 -1.41
N VAL A 21 2.47 0.21 -1.28
CA VAL A 21 1.53 0.46 -0.20
C VAL A 21 1.65 -0.69 0.80
N VAL A 22 2.14 -0.38 1.99
CA VAL A 22 2.11 -1.33 3.12
C VAL A 22 0.79 -1.12 3.85
N ASN A 23 -0.19 -1.98 3.54
CA ASN A 23 -1.56 -1.82 3.96
C ASN A 23 -1.85 -2.60 5.25
N ASN A 24 -2.03 -1.85 6.33
CA ASN A 24 -2.41 -2.35 7.66
C ASN A 24 -3.80 -1.83 8.09
N ASN A 25 -4.66 -1.45 7.12
CA ASN A 25 -6.00 -0.90 7.32
C ASN A 25 -6.08 0.44 8.07
N GLY A 26 -5.00 1.19 8.31
CA GLY A 26 -5.13 2.48 8.99
C GLY A 26 -3.84 3.19 9.39
N ILE A 27 -3.97 4.32 10.08
CA ILE A 27 -2.84 5.06 10.65
C ILE A 27 -2.40 4.38 11.94
N SER A 28 -1.19 3.84 11.98
CA SER A 28 -0.65 3.03 13.08
C SER A 28 -1.35 1.67 13.29
N GLY A 29 -2.06 1.19 12.26
CA GLY A 29 -2.87 -0.03 12.30
C GLY A 29 -4.36 0.27 12.35
N GLY A 30 -5.14 -0.53 11.63
CA GLY A 30 -6.59 -0.40 11.57
C GLY A 30 -7.33 -1.65 12.03
N PRO A 31 -8.67 -1.62 12.03
CA PRO A 31 -9.45 -2.80 12.32
C PRO A 31 -9.49 -3.74 11.11
N THR A 32 -9.78 -5.02 11.34
CA THR A 32 -10.07 -6.00 10.27
C THR A 32 -11.49 -5.83 9.72
N GLU A 33 -12.40 -5.26 10.52
CA GLU A 33 -13.79 -5.00 10.18
C GLU A 33 -14.21 -3.65 10.78
N LEU A 34 -15.02 -2.88 10.06
CA LEU A 34 -15.52 -1.60 10.57
C LEU A 34 -16.75 -1.83 11.45
N ASN A 35 -16.78 -1.17 12.61
CA ASN A 35 -18.00 -1.06 13.41
C ASN A 35 -18.86 0.08 12.83
N PRO A 36 -20.10 -0.20 12.37
CA PRO A 36 -20.96 0.83 11.77
C PRO A 36 -21.38 1.92 12.76
N ASP A 37 -21.44 1.62 14.05
CA ASP A 37 -21.82 2.58 15.09
C ASP A 37 -20.66 3.51 15.47
N PHE A 38 -19.41 3.08 15.20
CA PHE A 38 -18.22 3.84 15.51
C PHE A 38 -17.04 3.47 14.62
N ILE A 39 -16.69 4.40 13.71
CA ILE A 39 -15.51 4.28 12.85
C ILE A 39 -14.39 5.18 13.39
N PRO A 40 -13.26 4.62 13.86
CA PRO A 40 -12.13 5.42 14.32
C PRO A 40 -11.58 6.32 13.20
N PRO A 41 -11.18 7.57 13.47
CA PRO A 41 -10.57 8.44 12.46
C PRO A 41 -9.28 7.89 11.83
N SER A 42 -8.60 6.98 12.55
CA SER A 42 -7.40 6.28 12.07
C SER A 42 -7.71 5.07 11.18
N ALA A 43 -8.96 4.60 11.14
CA ALA A 43 -9.36 3.44 10.36
C ALA A 43 -9.53 3.79 8.89
N TYR A 44 -8.95 2.97 8.02
CA TYR A 44 -9.24 2.96 6.59
C TYR A 44 -10.16 1.78 6.26
N VAL A 45 -10.66 1.76 5.02
CA VAL A 45 -11.46 0.64 4.52
C VAL A 45 -10.63 -0.65 4.62
N PRO A 46 -11.11 -1.68 5.36
CA PRO A 46 -10.38 -2.93 5.46
C PRO A 46 -10.15 -3.56 4.09
N ASN A 47 -8.93 -4.06 3.85
CA ASN A 47 -8.54 -4.68 2.58
C ASN A 47 -8.75 -3.77 1.36
N ALA A 48 -8.60 -2.45 1.55
CA ALA A 48 -8.71 -1.49 0.45
C ALA A 48 -7.80 -1.86 -0.73
N ARG A 49 -8.41 -1.89 -1.92
CA ARG A 49 -7.78 -2.34 -3.17
C ARG A 49 -7.12 -1.18 -3.92
N TYR A 50 -6.10 -0.58 -3.31
CA TYR A 50 -5.42 0.60 -3.87
C TYR A 50 -4.80 0.35 -5.25
N GLU A 51 -4.35 -0.87 -5.51
CA GLU A 51 -3.80 -1.27 -6.81
C GLU A 51 -4.84 -1.30 -7.93
N ARG A 52 -6.14 -1.38 -7.62
CA ARG A 52 -7.21 -1.24 -8.62
C ARG A 52 -7.40 0.19 -9.08
N VAL A 53 -7.04 1.16 -8.23
CA VAL A 53 -7.17 2.59 -8.57
C VAL A 53 -6.21 2.95 -9.69
N ILE A 54 -4.97 2.44 -9.66
CA ILE A 54 -3.99 2.71 -10.73
C ILE A 54 -4.40 2.09 -12.08
N GLU A 55 -5.12 0.97 -12.07
CA GLU A 55 -5.65 0.35 -13.30
C GLU A 55 -6.60 1.32 -14.03
N ALA A 56 -7.42 2.07 -13.30
CA ALA A 56 -8.30 3.10 -13.87
C ALA A 56 -7.54 4.27 -14.51
N PHE A 57 -6.30 4.51 -14.08
CA PHE A 57 -5.40 5.52 -14.68
C PHE A 57 -4.52 4.95 -15.80
N GLY A 58 -4.62 3.65 -16.10
CA GLY A 58 -3.84 2.98 -17.15
C GLY A 58 -2.45 2.47 -16.71
N GLY A 59 -2.14 2.52 -15.42
CA GLY A 59 -0.95 1.85 -14.87
C GLY A 59 -1.24 0.38 -14.48
N LYS A 60 -0.32 -0.23 -13.73
CA LYS A 60 -0.40 -1.66 -13.38
C LYS A 60 -0.52 -1.88 -11.87
N GLY A 61 -1.51 -2.67 -11.45
CA GLY A 61 -1.73 -3.02 -10.05
C GLY A 61 -1.23 -4.42 -9.70
N PHE A 62 -0.67 -4.56 -8.51
CA PHE A 62 -0.32 -5.84 -7.89
C PHE A 62 -0.86 -5.88 -6.47
N PHE A 63 -1.41 -7.02 -6.07
CA PHE A 63 -1.93 -7.26 -4.72
C PHE A 63 -1.23 -8.47 -4.12
N CYS A 64 -0.60 -8.28 -2.95
CA CYS A 64 0.13 -9.32 -2.24
C CYS A 64 -0.50 -9.53 -0.86
N GLU A 65 -0.88 -10.76 -0.57
CA GLU A 65 -1.40 -11.17 0.75
C GLU A 65 -0.42 -12.07 1.48
N ARG A 66 0.52 -12.69 0.75
CA ARG A 66 1.51 -13.62 1.30
C ARG A 66 2.92 -13.12 1.04
N PRO A 67 3.88 -13.34 1.96
CA PRO A 67 5.27 -12.92 1.78
C PRO A 67 5.92 -13.42 0.48
N GLY A 68 5.56 -14.63 0.03
CA GLY A 68 6.09 -15.21 -1.21
C GLY A 68 5.65 -14.49 -2.50
N GLU A 69 4.64 -13.62 -2.43
CA GLU A 69 4.11 -12.89 -3.59
C GLU A 69 4.82 -11.55 -3.81
N VAL A 70 5.46 -11.02 -2.76
CA VAL A 70 6.05 -9.67 -2.78
C VAL A 70 7.21 -9.57 -3.76
N ARG A 71 8.14 -10.54 -3.73
CA ARG A 71 9.31 -10.53 -4.63
C ARG A 71 8.89 -10.64 -6.11
N PRO A 72 8.08 -11.63 -6.53
CA PRO A 72 7.60 -11.70 -7.91
C PRO A 72 6.88 -10.43 -8.36
N ALA A 73 6.01 -9.85 -7.52
CA ALA A 73 5.28 -8.64 -7.86
C ALA A 73 6.22 -7.42 -8.06
N LEU A 74 7.23 -7.27 -7.20
CA LEU A 74 8.22 -6.20 -7.34
C LEU A 74 9.10 -6.38 -8.57
N ASP A 75 9.57 -7.61 -8.84
CA ASP A 75 10.39 -7.91 -10.01
C ASP A 75 9.61 -7.58 -11.30
N GLU A 76 8.33 -7.95 -11.37
CA GLU A 76 7.46 -7.64 -12.50
C GLU A 76 7.12 -6.15 -12.61
N ALA A 77 6.84 -5.47 -11.50
CA ALA A 77 6.57 -4.04 -11.48
C ALA A 77 7.76 -3.23 -12.01
N LEU A 78 8.97 -3.55 -11.53
CA LEU A 78 10.21 -2.90 -11.96
C LEU A 78 10.54 -3.18 -13.42
N ALA A 79 10.32 -4.42 -13.89
CA ALA A 79 10.55 -4.80 -15.29
C ALA A 79 9.52 -4.19 -16.26
N SER A 80 8.34 -3.77 -15.78
CA SER A 80 7.24 -3.33 -16.65
C SER A 80 7.51 -2.03 -17.41
N GLY A 81 8.41 -1.17 -16.90
CA GLY A 81 8.60 0.19 -17.41
C GLY A 81 7.37 1.09 -17.31
N LYS A 82 6.34 0.68 -16.56
CA LYS A 82 5.08 1.39 -16.37
C LYS A 82 4.93 1.83 -14.91
N PRO A 83 4.14 2.88 -14.64
CA PRO A 83 3.75 3.21 -13.28
C PRO A 83 2.98 2.03 -12.67
N CYS A 84 3.38 1.62 -11.48
CA CYS A 84 2.84 0.45 -10.79
C CYS A 84 2.44 0.77 -9.35
N VAL A 85 1.39 0.13 -8.85
CA VAL A 85 1.10 0.06 -7.40
C VAL A 85 1.25 -1.39 -6.96
N VAL A 86 2.09 -1.64 -5.97
CA VAL A 86 2.19 -2.91 -5.26
C VAL A 86 1.57 -2.72 -3.87
N ASN A 87 0.35 -3.22 -3.71
CA ASN A 87 -0.42 -3.16 -2.48
C ASN A 87 -0.18 -4.45 -1.67
N ILE A 88 0.48 -4.33 -0.53
CA ILE A 88 0.90 -5.44 0.31
C ILE A 88 0.07 -5.42 1.59
N MET A 89 -0.79 -6.41 1.76
CA MET A 89 -1.49 -6.61 3.02
C MET A 89 -0.54 -7.11 4.08
N ILE A 90 -0.60 -6.48 5.26
CA ILE A 90 0.07 -6.95 6.46
C ILE A 90 -0.95 -7.06 7.60
N ASP A 91 -0.57 -7.76 8.66
CA ASP A 91 -1.39 -7.81 9.88
C ASP A 91 -1.65 -6.37 10.38
N PRO A 92 -2.92 -5.96 10.55
CA PRO A 92 -3.25 -4.61 11.04
C PRO A 92 -2.67 -4.30 12.42
N ARG A 93 -2.31 -5.32 13.21
CA ARG A 93 -1.69 -5.20 14.54
C ARG A 93 -0.16 -5.24 14.49
N ALA A 94 0.43 -5.39 13.31
CA ALA A 94 1.89 -5.40 13.15
C ALA A 94 2.49 -4.11 13.72
N ARG A 95 3.55 -4.26 14.53
CA ARG A 95 4.32 -3.14 15.07
C ARG A 95 5.74 -3.16 14.53
N ARG A 96 6.38 -2.00 14.55
CA ARG A 96 7.81 -1.89 14.25
C ARG A 96 8.59 -2.84 15.16
N ARG A 97 9.62 -3.48 14.61
CA ARG A 97 10.59 -4.20 15.44
C ARG A 97 11.32 -3.21 16.36
N PRO A 98 11.73 -3.63 17.56
CA PRO A 98 12.64 -2.85 18.39
C PRO A 98 13.87 -2.46 17.57
N GLN A 99 14.18 -1.18 17.54
CA GLN A 99 15.37 -0.70 16.85
C GLN A 99 16.58 -0.90 17.77
N GLN A 100 17.71 -1.30 17.19
CA GLN A 100 18.95 -1.55 17.93
C GLN A 100 19.45 -0.30 18.66
N PHE A 101 19.24 0.87 18.06
CA PHE A 101 19.72 2.14 18.58
C PHE A 101 18.56 3.07 18.93
N GLY A 102 18.62 3.71 20.11
CA GLY A 102 17.56 4.58 20.63
C GLY A 102 17.23 5.77 19.72
N TRP A 103 18.17 6.25 18.92
CA TRP A 103 17.96 7.36 17.98
C TRP A 103 17.11 6.98 16.74
N LEU A 104 17.00 5.70 16.41
CA LEU A 104 16.08 5.21 15.36
C LEU A 104 14.64 5.04 15.89
N THR A 105 14.44 5.26 17.19
CA THR A 105 13.18 4.98 17.90
C THR A 105 12.39 6.26 18.20
N ARG A 106 13.05 7.42 18.15
CA ARG A 106 12.48 8.75 18.39
C ARG A 106 11.67 9.25 17.20
#